data_AF-A0AAN5CK75-F1
#
_entry.id   AF-A0AAN5CK75-F1
#
_cell.length_a   1.000
_cell.length_b   1.000
_cell.length_c   1.000
_cell.angle_alpha   90.00
_cell.angle_beta   90.00
_cell.angle_gamma   90.00
#
_symmetry.space_group_name_H-M   'P 1'
#
loop_
_entity.id
_entity.type
_entity.pdbx_description
1 polymer ?
#
loop_
_entity_poly.entity_id
_entity_poly.type
_entity_poly.pdbx_seq_one_letter_code
_entity_poly.pdbx_strand_id
1 'polypeptide(L)'
;SETAHYPGLIDQLRAEKFDAAISEDPSGFGIFHMVGVERTALAISFTNYECTNAITQVPSAPSYVPSLFSPYGDRMSFWQRLLNTLFSFAFGFMMTSRVDLLHPIFEEDLWKSIENSSLVLLNSEPLLDYPRPTIHRVIEIGGIVTSAGNEPLDEMILALLLS
;
A
#
# COMPACT_ATOMS: atom_id res chain seq x y z
N SER A 1 7.54 19.10 -2.96
CA SER A 1 6.80 20.32 -2.60
C SER A 1 6.41 21.12 -3.83
N GLU A 2 7.32 21.35 -4.80
CA GLU A 2 7.03 22.18 -5.98
C GLU A 2 5.88 21.69 -6.86
N THR A 3 5.71 20.37 -7.04
CA THR A 3 4.66 19.83 -7.92
C THR A 3 3.24 20.11 -7.43
N ALA A 4 2.99 19.99 -6.12
CA ALA A 4 1.65 20.22 -5.55
C ALA A 4 1.24 21.71 -5.61
N HIS A 5 2.22 22.62 -5.58
CA HIS A 5 2.01 24.06 -5.71
C HIS A 5 2.30 24.59 -7.11
N TYR A 6 2.38 23.70 -8.12
CA TYR A 6 2.56 24.13 -9.49
C TYR A 6 1.39 25.02 -9.92
N PRO A 7 1.64 26.24 -10.42
CA PRO A 7 0.57 27.20 -10.70
C PRO A 7 -0.50 26.63 -11.64
N GLY A 8 -1.75 26.65 -11.18
CA GLY A 8 -2.92 26.21 -11.97
C GLY A 8 -3.17 24.71 -12.03
N LEU A 9 -2.28 23.85 -11.48
CA LEU A 9 -2.48 22.39 -11.50
C LEU A 9 -3.75 21.97 -10.73
N ILE A 10 -3.91 22.45 -9.51
CA ILE A 10 -5.05 22.09 -8.66
C ILE A 10 -6.36 22.60 -9.25
N ASP A 11 -6.36 23.81 -9.82
CA ASP A 11 -7.54 24.37 -10.48
C ASP A 11 -7.92 23.58 -11.73
N GLN A 12 -6.93 23.13 -12.51
CA GLN A 12 -7.16 22.24 -13.64
C GLN A 12 -7.77 20.91 -13.18
N LEU A 13 -7.20 20.26 -12.17
CA LEU A 13 -7.72 18.99 -11.64
C LEU A 13 -9.13 19.15 -11.05
N ARG A 14 -9.44 20.29 -10.42
CA ARG A 14 -10.78 20.59 -9.92
C ARG A 14 -11.79 20.79 -11.05
N ALA A 15 -11.35 21.35 -12.18
CA ALA A 15 -12.21 21.55 -13.35
C ALA A 15 -12.64 20.24 -14.03
N GLU A 16 -11.82 19.18 -13.94
CA GLU A 16 -12.11 17.86 -14.49
C GLU A 16 -13.24 17.11 -13.74
N LYS A 17 -13.54 17.49 -12.48
CA LYS A 17 -14.64 16.92 -11.67
C LYS A 17 -14.58 15.39 -11.53
N PHE A 18 -13.43 14.87 -11.10
CA PHE A 18 -13.27 13.44 -10.85
C PHE A 18 -14.24 12.91 -9.79
N ASP A 19 -14.88 11.77 -10.09
CA ASP A 19 -15.76 11.06 -9.16
C ASP A 19 -15.02 10.23 -8.11
N ALA A 20 -13.77 9.84 -8.41
CA ALA A 20 -12.93 9.03 -7.54
C ALA A 20 -11.44 9.27 -7.86
N ALA A 21 -10.58 8.98 -6.89
CA ALA A 21 -9.14 9.10 -7.05
C ALA A 21 -8.39 7.94 -6.37
N ILE A 22 -7.27 7.52 -6.97
CA ILE A 22 -6.48 6.38 -6.52
C ILE A 22 -5.02 6.81 -6.45
N SER A 23 -4.36 6.57 -5.32
CA SER A 23 -2.92 6.82 -5.15
C SER A 23 -2.24 5.63 -4.51
N GLU A 24 -0.99 5.40 -4.88
CA GLU A 24 -0.10 4.49 -4.16
C GLU A 24 0.65 5.18 -3.01
N ASP A 25 0.93 6.46 -3.15
CA ASP A 25 1.69 7.23 -2.17
C ASP A 25 0.77 8.11 -1.31
N PRO A 26 1.05 8.26 0.00
CA PRO A 26 0.36 9.18 0.90
C PRO A 26 0.22 10.61 0.37
N SER A 27 1.20 11.11 -0.39
CA SER A 27 1.13 12.47 -0.97
C SER A 27 -0.03 12.67 -1.94
N GLY A 28 -0.48 11.61 -2.62
CA GLY A 28 -1.66 11.69 -3.49
C GLY A 28 -2.93 12.01 -2.72
N PHE A 29 -3.06 11.57 -1.46
CA PHE A 29 -4.21 11.90 -0.62
C PHE A 29 -4.29 13.40 -0.32
N GLY A 30 -3.16 14.06 -0.14
CA GLY A 30 -3.11 15.52 0.01
C GLY A 30 -3.58 16.23 -1.26
N ILE A 31 -3.23 15.71 -2.44
CA ILE A 31 -3.75 16.24 -3.72
C ILE A 31 -5.27 16.03 -3.81
N PHE A 32 -5.77 14.85 -3.42
CA PHE A 32 -7.20 14.55 -3.45
C PHE A 32 -7.99 15.51 -2.58
N HIS A 33 -7.46 15.84 -1.40
CA HIS A 33 -8.03 16.86 -0.52
C HIS A 33 -8.07 18.24 -1.18
N MET A 34 -6.95 18.70 -1.75
CA MET A 34 -6.88 20.00 -2.42
C MET A 34 -7.86 20.12 -3.60
N VAL A 35 -8.07 19.01 -4.33
CA VAL A 35 -9.01 18.93 -5.45
C VAL A 35 -10.46 18.79 -4.96
N GLY A 36 -10.69 18.24 -3.77
CA GLY A 36 -12.01 18.02 -3.17
C GLY A 36 -12.63 16.66 -3.51
N VAL A 37 -11.80 15.64 -3.77
CA VAL A 37 -12.28 14.28 -4.05
C VAL A 37 -12.36 13.47 -2.76
N GLU A 38 -13.58 13.07 -2.37
CA GLU A 38 -13.81 12.28 -1.15
C GLU A 38 -13.70 10.76 -1.38
N ARG A 39 -14.09 10.28 -2.57
CA ARG A 39 -14.04 8.85 -2.91
C ARG A 39 -12.63 8.46 -3.32
N THR A 40 -11.83 8.11 -2.33
CA THR A 40 -10.42 7.80 -2.52
C THR A 40 -10.12 6.33 -2.29
N ALA A 41 -9.11 5.81 -2.98
CA ALA A 41 -8.57 4.48 -2.72
C ALA A 41 -7.04 4.50 -2.65
N LEU A 42 -6.50 3.69 -1.75
CA LEU A 42 -5.06 3.44 -1.67
C LEU A 42 -4.73 2.19 -2.49
N ALA A 43 -3.72 2.23 -3.34
CA ALA A 43 -3.23 1.07 -4.08
C ALA A 43 -1.81 0.72 -3.65
N ILE A 44 -1.61 -0.45 -3.05
CA ILE A 44 -0.30 -0.88 -2.54
C ILE A 44 0.25 -1.97 -3.46
N SER A 45 1.45 -1.76 -4.00
CA SER A 45 2.12 -2.72 -4.90
C SER A 45 2.69 -3.96 -4.21
N PHE A 46 2.75 -3.96 -2.88
CA PHE A 46 3.27 -5.05 -2.07
C PHE A 46 2.16 -5.86 -1.41
N THR A 47 2.48 -7.10 -1.07
CA THR A 47 1.71 -7.89 -0.12
C THR A 47 1.56 -7.15 1.21
N ASN A 48 0.41 -7.30 1.86
CA ASN A 48 0.11 -6.56 3.09
C ASN A 48 1.22 -6.77 4.13
N TYR A 49 1.73 -5.69 4.71
CA TYR A 49 2.81 -5.70 5.69
C TYR A 49 2.34 -5.11 7.02
N GLU A 50 3.01 -5.45 8.12
CA GLU A 50 2.55 -5.24 9.50
C GLU A 50 2.36 -3.78 9.94
N CYS A 51 2.74 -2.83 9.07
CA CYS A 51 2.70 -1.40 9.31
C CYS A 51 1.51 -0.72 8.62
N THR A 52 0.74 -1.45 7.81
CA THR A 52 -0.48 -0.90 7.23
C THR A 52 -1.63 -0.85 8.23
N ASN A 53 -1.50 -1.34 9.47
CA ASN A 53 -2.61 -1.32 10.45
C ASN A 53 -3.20 0.08 10.65
N ALA A 54 -2.35 1.11 10.69
CA ALA A 54 -2.78 2.50 10.80
C ALA A 54 -3.63 2.98 9.60
N ILE A 55 -3.52 2.27 8.47
CA ILE A 55 -4.14 2.61 7.19
C ILE A 55 -5.34 1.70 6.90
N THR A 56 -5.17 0.39 7.12
CA THR A 56 -6.15 -0.66 6.82
C THR A 56 -7.04 -1.00 8.00
N GLN A 57 -6.69 -0.57 9.22
CA GLN A 57 -7.36 -0.95 10.48
C GLN A 57 -7.37 -2.47 10.74
N VAL A 58 -6.55 -3.23 10.01
CA VAL A 58 -6.36 -4.67 10.20
C VAL A 58 -5.24 -4.87 11.22
N PRO A 59 -5.37 -5.76 12.22
CA PRO A 59 -4.29 -6.03 13.16
C PRO A 59 -3.15 -6.83 12.50
N SER A 60 -1.91 -6.46 12.81
CA SER A 60 -0.73 -7.21 12.36
C SER A 60 -0.42 -8.39 13.28
N ALA A 61 0.22 -9.42 12.70
CA ALA A 61 0.57 -10.64 13.40
C ALA A 61 2.06 -11.01 13.22
N PRO A 62 3.00 -10.17 13.71
CA PRO A 62 4.44 -10.38 13.51
C PRO A 62 5.00 -11.62 14.24
N SER A 63 4.15 -12.33 15.00
CA SER A 63 4.53 -13.58 15.65
C SER A 63 4.60 -14.76 14.68
N TYR A 64 3.95 -14.69 13.51
CA TYR A 64 3.97 -15.75 12.49
C TYR A 64 3.97 -15.24 11.05
N VAL A 65 3.61 -13.97 10.82
CA VAL A 65 3.81 -13.31 9.52
C VAL A 65 5.21 -12.66 9.53
N PRO A 66 6.08 -12.96 8.55
CA PRO A 66 7.35 -12.27 8.40
C PRO A 66 7.19 -10.83 7.93
N SER A 67 8.01 -9.95 8.49
CA SER A 67 8.02 -8.56 8.08
C SER A 67 8.69 -8.35 6.73
N LEU A 68 8.34 -7.26 6.05
CA LEU A 68 8.79 -6.97 4.67
C LEU A 68 10.31 -7.07 4.49
N PHE A 69 11.09 -6.70 5.52
CA PHE A 69 12.57 -6.77 5.50
C PHE A 69 13.14 -7.87 6.41
N SER A 70 12.29 -8.77 6.88
CA SER A 70 12.69 -9.89 7.70
C SER A 70 13.26 -11.01 6.84
N PRO A 71 14.40 -11.61 7.21
CA PRO A 71 14.95 -12.77 6.49
C PRO A 71 14.26 -14.09 6.90
N TYR A 72 13.22 -14.05 7.74
CA TYR A 72 12.58 -15.24 8.29
C TYR A 72 11.32 -15.63 7.49
N GLY A 73 10.92 -16.91 7.58
CA GLY A 73 9.64 -17.41 7.06
C GLY A 73 8.57 -17.51 8.15
N ASP A 74 7.45 -18.17 7.87
CA ASP A 74 6.35 -18.44 8.81
C ASP A 74 6.77 -19.26 10.05
N ARG A 75 7.81 -20.09 9.90
CA ARG A 75 8.36 -20.91 10.98
C ARG A 75 9.52 -20.21 11.68
N MET A 76 9.19 -19.45 12.73
CA MET A 76 10.14 -18.73 13.56
C MET A 76 10.25 -19.32 14.97
N SER A 77 11.49 -19.45 15.47
CA SER A 77 11.79 -19.62 16.89
C SER A 77 11.43 -18.37 17.69
N PHE A 78 11.37 -18.47 19.02
CA PHE A 78 11.04 -17.32 19.89
C PHE A 78 11.89 -16.08 19.60
N TRP A 79 13.20 -16.23 19.45
CA TRP A 79 14.12 -15.12 19.17
C TRP A 79 13.94 -14.54 17.77
N GLN A 80 13.65 -15.37 16.79
CA GLN A 80 13.34 -14.91 15.43
C GLN A 80 12.03 -14.11 15.41
N ARG A 81 11.00 -14.53 16.16
CA ARG A 81 9.75 -13.77 16.33
C ARG A 81 9.98 -12.42 16.98
N LEU A 82 10.84 -12.36 18.00
CA LEU A 82 11.21 -11.11 18.65
C LEU A 82 11.90 -10.16 17.66
N LEU A 83 12.88 -10.64 16.90
CA LEU A 83 13.57 -9.85 15.88
C LEU A 83 12.62 -9.43 14.74
N ASN A 84 11.73 -10.32 14.28
CA ASN A 84 10.71 -10.01 13.29
C ASN A 84 9.78 -8.88 13.75
N THR A 85 9.38 -8.93 15.02
CA THR A 85 8.56 -7.90 15.64
C THR A 85 9.30 -6.56 15.69
N LEU A 86 10.60 -6.56 16.01
CA LEU A 86 11.42 -5.33 15.97
C LEU A 86 11.56 -4.77 14.55
N PHE A 87 11.75 -5.62 13.54
CA PHE A 87 11.75 -5.17 12.14
C PHE A 87 10.41 -4.55 11.75
N SER A 88 9.30 -5.15 12.17
CA SER A 88 7.94 -4.61 11.95
C SER A 88 7.80 -3.22 12.56
N PHE A 89 8.22 -3.03 13.82
CA PHE A 89 8.17 -1.72 14.47
C PHE A 89 9.07 -0.67 13.79
N ALA A 90 10.28 -1.05 13.41
CA ALA A 90 11.21 -0.16 12.72
C ALA A 90 10.66 0.30 11.36
N PHE A 91 10.07 -0.62 10.60
CA PHE A 91 9.42 -0.30 9.33
C PHE A 91 8.21 0.61 9.53
N GLY A 92 7.41 0.34 10.56
CA GLY A 92 6.24 1.16 10.90
C GLY A 92 6.63 2.58 11.24
N PHE A 93 7.64 2.74 12.08
CA PHE A 93 8.18 4.05 12.44
C PHE A 93 8.73 4.82 11.23
N MET A 94 9.42 4.13 10.31
CA MET A 94 9.92 4.75 9.07
C MET A 94 8.78 5.24 8.18
N MET A 95 7.74 4.42 8.00
CA MET A 95 6.57 4.80 7.22
C MET A 95 5.80 5.94 7.88
N THR A 96 5.66 5.93 9.20
CA THR A 96 4.95 7.01 9.89
C THR A 96 5.69 8.34 9.78
N SER A 97 7.01 8.30 10.01
CA SER A 97 7.86 9.48 9.86
C SER A 97 7.80 10.08 8.46
N ARG A 98 7.67 9.25 7.42
CA ARG A 98 7.53 9.71 6.04
C ARG A 98 6.22 10.47 5.81
N VAL A 99 5.10 9.98 6.34
CA VAL A 99 3.79 10.65 6.21
C VAL A 99 3.78 11.94 7.04
N ASP A 100 4.38 11.91 8.23
CA ASP A 100 4.41 13.08 9.11
C ASP A 100 5.12 14.29 8.46
N LEU A 101 6.14 14.03 7.64
CA LEU A 101 6.84 15.04 6.84
C LEU A 101 5.99 15.68 5.75
N LEU A 102 4.87 15.05 5.36
CA LEU A 102 3.98 15.52 4.30
C LEU A 102 2.84 16.40 4.83
N HIS A 103 2.44 16.28 6.10
CA HIS A 103 1.37 17.10 6.69
C HIS A 103 1.52 18.60 6.44
N PRO A 104 2.72 19.21 6.62
CA PRO A 104 2.89 20.64 6.42
C PRO A 104 2.78 21.07 4.95
N ILE A 105 2.96 20.15 3.99
CA ILE A 105 2.92 20.47 2.55
C ILE A 105 1.47 20.61 2.08
N PHE A 106 0.57 19.80 2.63
CA PHE A 106 -0.83 19.74 2.21
C PHE A 106 -1.79 20.42 3.21
N GLU A 107 -1.26 20.91 4.33
CA GLU A 107 -2.03 21.52 5.43
C GLU A 107 -3.16 20.61 5.94
N GLU A 108 -2.97 19.29 5.86
CA GLU A 108 -3.97 18.27 6.16
C GLU A 108 -3.38 17.12 6.98
N ASP A 109 -4.21 16.55 7.85
CA ASP A 109 -3.93 15.27 8.49
C ASP A 109 -4.12 14.10 7.51
N LEU A 110 -3.07 13.80 6.73
CA LEU A 110 -3.02 12.68 5.79
C LEU A 110 -3.30 11.32 6.42
N TRP A 111 -3.04 11.11 7.72
CA TRP A 111 -3.41 9.86 8.38
C TRP A 111 -4.90 9.67 8.35
N LYS A 112 -5.63 10.71 8.71
CA LYS A 112 -7.08 10.72 8.69
C LYS A 112 -7.63 10.56 7.28
N SER A 113 -6.99 11.14 6.28
CA SER A 113 -7.44 11.03 4.87
C SER A 113 -7.22 9.62 4.32
N ILE A 114 -6.08 9.01 4.63
CA ILE A 114 -5.77 7.63 4.26
C ILE A 114 -6.68 6.66 5.04
N GLU A 115 -6.88 6.88 6.34
CA GLU A 115 -7.79 6.11 7.18
C GLU A 115 -9.24 6.22 6.68
N ASN A 116 -9.68 7.38 6.19
CA ASN A 116 -11.03 7.57 5.66
C ASN A 116 -11.21 7.11 4.20
N SER A 117 -10.16 6.62 3.55
CA SER A 117 -10.28 6.12 2.18
C SER A 117 -11.35 5.02 2.06
N SER A 118 -11.99 4.92 0.91
CA SER A 118 -13.08 3.97 0.71
C SER A 118 -12.58 2.53 0.54
N LEU A 119 -11.43 2.37 -0.11
CA LEU A 119 -10.85 1.07 -0.49
C LEU A 119 -9.34 1.07 -0.28
N VAL A 120 -8.80 -0.09 0.10
CA VAL A 120 -7.36 -0.38 0.03
C VAL A 120 -7.18 -1.55 -0.91
N LEU A 121 -6.58 -1.28 -2.06
CA LEU A 121 -6.24 -2.25 -3.08
C LEU A 121 -4.85 -2.78 -2.80
N LEU A 122 -4.71 -4.09 -2.65
CA LEU A 122 -3.42 -4.74 -2.43
C LEU A 122 -3.08 -5.58 -3.64
N ASN A 123 -1.87 -5.42 -4.20
CA ASN A 123 -1.37 -6.34 -5.20
C ASN A 123 -0.85 -7.63 -4.52
N SER A 124 -1.77 -8.39 -3.92
CA SER A 124 -1.51 -9.68 -3.27
C SER A 124 -2.46 -10.75 -3.78
N GLU A 125 -2.02 -12.00 -3.71
CA GLU A 125 -2.83 -13.18 -3.94
C GLU A 125 -2.98 -13.94 -2.61
N PRO A 126 -4.16 -13.98 -1.98
CA PRO A 126 -4.36 -14.63 -0.69
C PRO A 126 -3.95 -16.11 -0.66
N LEU A 127 -3.97 -16.80 -1.81
CA LEU A 127 -3.50 -18.19 -1.91
C LEU A 127 -1.98 -18.35 -1.83
N LEU A 128 -1.23 -17.28 -2.11
CA LEU A 128 0.24 -17.28 -2.12
C LEU A 128 0.85 -16.52 -0.94
N ASP A 129 0.01 -15.92 -0.09
CA ASP A 129 0.42 -15.09 1.03
C ASP A 129 0.23 -15.82 2.38
N TYR A 130 0.83 -15.27 3.43
CA TYR A 130 0.66 -15.81 4.78
C TYR A 130 -0.77 -15.58 5.27
N PRO A 131 -1.37 -16.56 5.98
CA PRO A 131 -2.74 -16.45 6.46
C PRO A 131 -2.84 -15.31 7.46
N ARG A 132 -3.67 -14.31 7.17
CA ARG A 132 -3.86 -13.13 8.02
C ARG A 132 -5.33 -12.68 8.03
N PRO A 133 -5.78 -11.99 9.08
CA PRO A 133 -7.08 -11.33 9.06
C PRO A 133 -7.16 -10.30 7.93
N THR A 134 -8.34 -10.12 7.36
CA THR A 134 -8.65 -9.05 6.40
C THR A 134 -10.05 -8.50 6.64
N ILE A 135 -10.37 -7.36 6.04
CA ILE A 135 -11.68 -6.70 6.14
C ILE A 135 -12.20 -6.36 4.74
N HIS A 136 -13.51 -6.14 4.62
CA HIS A 136 -14.20 -5.91 3.33
C HIS A 136 -13.66 -4.72 2.50
N ARG A 137 -13.03 -3.74 3.15
CA ARG A 137 -12.43 -2.58 2.49
C ARG A 137 -11.08 -2.90 1.83
N VAL A 138 -10.42 -3.95 2.28
CA VAL A 138 -9.15 -4.43 1.71
C VAL A 138 -9.48 -5.41 0.59
N ILE A 139 -9.18 -5.02 -0.65
CA ILE A 139 -9.42 -5.84 -1.84
C ILE A 139 -8.06 -6.27 -2.41
N GLU A 140 -7.87 -7.57 -2.49
CA GLU A 140 -6.66 -8.16 -3.06
C GLU A 140 -6.85 -8.32 -4.57
N ILE A 141 -6.00 -7.63 -5.34
CA ILE A 141 -5.99 -7.54 -6.81
C ILE A 141 -4.65 -8.03 -7.36
N GLY A 142 -4.20 -9.20 -6.92
CA GLY A 142 -2.94 -9.80 -7.33
C GLY A 142 -2.77 -9.96 -8.84
N GLY A 143 -1.51 -10.01 -9.28
CA GLY A 143 -1.15 -10.23 -10.69
C GLY A 143 -1.09 -8.95 -11.53
N ILE A 144 -1.20 -7.77 -10.91
CA ILE A 144 -0.97 -6.50 -11.60
C ILE A 144 0.53 -6.32 -11.79
N VAL A 145 0.96 -6.40 -13.05
CA VAL A 145 2.34 -6.17 -13.50
C VAL A 145 2.33 -5.22 -14.68
N THR A 146 3.38 -4.42 -14.83
CA THR A 146 3.56 -3.61 -16.02
C THR A 146 3.88 -4.52 -17.20
N SER A 147 3.16 -4.36 -18.32
CA SER A 147 3.48 -5.03 -19.57
C SER A 147 4.80 -4.46 -20.12
N ALA A 148 5.93 -5.04 -19.73
CA ALA A 148 7.12 -4.99 -20.58
C ALA A 148 6.74 -5.74 -21.86
N GLY A 149 6.87 -5.09 -23.03
CA GLY A 149 6.30 -5.56 -24.31
C GLY A 149 6.34 -7.08 -24.46
N ASN A 150 5.18 -7.66 -24.80
CA ASN A 150 4.94 -9.10 -24.84
C ASN A 150 5.94 -9.81 -25.77
N GLU A 151 7.08 -10.25 -25.25
CA GLU A 151 7.81 -11.35 -25.87
C GLU A 151 7.02 -12.64 -25.60
N PRO A 152 6.84 -13.51 -26.60
CA PRO A 152 6.12 -14.77 -26.41
C PRO A 152 6.79 -15.57 -25.28
N LEU A 153 5.96 -16.10 -24.38
CA LEU A 153 6.39 -16.89 -23.23
C LEU A 153 7.27 -18.06 -23.71
N ASP A 154 8.44 -18.24 -23.09
CA ASP A 154 9.36 -19.34 -23.40
C ASP A 154 8.62 -20.69 -23.30
N GLU A 155 8.75 -21.55 -24.32
CA GLU A 155 8.07 -22.85 -24.42
C GLU A 155 8.35 -23.73 -23.18
N MET A 156 9.51 -23.55 -22.56
CA MET A 156 9.89 -24.27 -21.35
C MET A 156 9.00 -23.91 -20.14
N ILE A 157 8.60 -22.65 -20.01
CA ILE A 157 7.73 -22.17 -18.93
C ILE A 157 6.28 -22.62 -19.19
N LEU A 158 5.84 -22.61 -20.45
CA LEU A 158 4.55 -23.16 -20.88
C LEU A 158 4.41 -24.65 -20.54
N ALA A 159 5.46 -25.45 -20.78
CA ALA A 159 5.45 -26.88 -20.48
C ALA A 159 5.33 -27.17 -18.97
N LEU A 160 5.95 -26.35 -18.11
CA LEU A 160 5.87 -26.47 -16.65
C LEU A 160 4.50 -26.10 -16.08
N LEU A 161 3.78 -25.18 -16.73
CA LEU A 161 2.43 -24.78 -16.29
C LEU A 161 1.34 -25.76 -16.74
N LEU A 162 1.63 -26.60 -17.73
CA LEU A 162 0.70 -27.59 -18.29
C LEU A 162 0.95 -29.02 -17.78
N SER A 163 1.94 -29.22 -16.90
CA SER A 163 2.27 -30.49 -16.25
C SER A 163 1.78 -30.55 -14.80
#